data_AF-A0A951T9P2-F1
#
_entry.id   AF-A0A951T9P2-F1
#
_cell.length_a   1.000
_cell.length_b   1.000
_cell.length_c   1.000
_cell.angle_alpha   90.00
_cell.angle_beta   90.00
_cell.angle_gamma   90.00
#
_symmetry.space_group_name_H-M   'P 1'
#
loop_
_entity.id
_entity.type
_entity.pdbx_description
1 polymer ?
#
loop_
_entity_poly.entity_id
_entity_poly.type
_entity_poly.pdbx_seq_one_letter_code
_entity_poly.pdbx_strand_id
1 'polypeptide(L)'
;FKADRSDIGSGWLEIPALEGKVPILQETYLKTLTRMHVNLTHVQEYPGYTDDDGPDGLYTRHPLRLMAGFGDIEKYNSDRWVARIHGVDILGEPQMGLTPMESYETLKRYDPARYPTTVTLSDEKDWRYFAGLSDFPHFDSYRVSAPAMDAWHKYAQWDKKIMWGAPLEGIGTMTRSLRELSEPLPVALWSQNAHEGWQGQFSRKRRSPTPDEVLLQAYEGLANGVIGLYWYSLQSWSLVKYRDCIEVTTRIGREIRLLEDLYMTGIAAHHARVNGQKRPELDLNVVAGPMGALCFALDLTYQPDHEARVFTFGPPRPVEAEFPLPGFAREPVAVFRADADGLHDVAWQKTDGGVRITDTLDRVAVYVATRDAGLRERLTARLAALKAAEEATGFDPANNDGDFAALARDLGVEDISRLDRFK
;
A
#
# COMPACT_ATOMS: atom_id res chain seq x y z
N PHE A 1 23.45 -9.00 -6.73
CA PHE A 1 22.38 -8.00 -6.67
C PHE A 1 21.16 -8.68 -6.08
N LYS A 2 20.56 -8.10 -5.05
CA LYS A 2 19.34 -8.61 -4.43
C LYS A 2 18.17 -8.12 -5.29
N ALA A 3 17.18 -8.98 -5.57
CA ALA A 3 16.16 -8.68 -6.56
C ALA A 3 15.04 -7.82 -5.96
N ASP A 4 14.72 -6.70 -6.63
CA ASP A 4 13.55 -5.88 -6.34
C ASP A 4 12.27 -6.67 -6.57
N ARG A 5 11.28 -6.49 -5.70
CA ARG A 5 10.01 -7.23 -5.76
C ARG A 5 8.86 -6.35 -5.28
N SER A 6 7.71 -6.47 -5.96
CA SER A 6 6.47 -5.80 -5.56
C SER A 6 5.72 -6.68 -4.56
N ASP A 7 5.88 -6.36 -3.28
CA ASP A 7 5.19 -7.04 -2.20
C ASP A 7 4.12 -6.15 -1.56
N ILE A 8 3.03 -6.79 -1.19
CA ILE A 8 1.93 -6.20 -0.44
C ILE A 8 1.95 -6.80 0.97
N GLY A 9 2.27 -5.98 1.96
CA GLY A 9 2.50 -6.41 3.33
C GLY A 9 1.25 -6.33 4.21
N SER A 10 1.03 -7.32 5.08
CA SER A 10 0.04 -7.26 6.16
C SER A 10 0.44 -6.33 7.30
N GLY A 11 1.72 -6.00 7.35
CA GLY A 11 2.37 -5.36 8.47
C GLY A 11 2.55 -6.25 9.69
N TRP A 12 2.73 -5.58 10.83
CA TRP A 12 2.85 -6.22 12.15
C TRP A 12 1.56 -6.95 12.50
N LEU A 13 1.70 -8.24 12.78
CA LEU A 13 0.61 -9.06 13.25
C LEU A 13 0.64 -9.15 14.77
N GLU A 14 -0.53 -9.17 15.38
CA GLU A 14 -0.67 -9.48 16.80
C GLU A 14 -0.40 -10.98 17.03
N ILE A 15 0.58 -11.28 17.88
CA ILE A 15 0.93 -12.67 18.21
C ILE A 15 1.22 -12.77 19.72
N PRO A 16 0.33 -13.42 20.51
CA PRO A 16 -1.00 -13.89 20.13
C PRO A 16 -2.02 -12.75 19.98
N ALA A 17 -3.08 -13.01 19.24
CA ALA A 17 -4.32 -12.24 19.19
C ALA A 17 -5.21 -12.52 20.41
N LEU A 18 -6.51 -12.23 20.27
CA LEU A 18 -7.51 -12.51 21.30
C LEU A 18 -7.63 -14.00 21.60
N GLU A 19 -7.90 -14.29 22.87
CA GLU A 19 -8.13 -15.66 23.36
C GLU A 19 -6.98 -16.63 23.06
N GLY A 20 -5.76 -16.11 22.91
CA GLY A 20 -4.56 -16.91 22.63
C GLY A 20 -4.47 -17.41 21.19
N LYS A 21 -5.35 -16.95 20.28
CA LYS A 21 -5.30 -17.30 18.86
C LYS A 21 -4.10 -16.66 18.20
N VAL A 22 -3.52 -17.34 17.21
CA VAL A 22 -2.43 -16.78 16.40
C VAL A 22 -2.94 -16.63 14.97
N PRO A 23 -3.07 -15.39 14.43
CA PRO A 23 -3.71 -15.16 13.15
C PRO A 23 -3.09 -15.94 11.99
N ILE A 24 -1.75 -16.01 11.91
CA ILE A 24 -1.05 -16.76 10.85
C ILE A 24 -1.23 -18.28 10.92
N LEU A 25 -1.78 -18.82 12.02
CA LEU A 25 -2.17 -20.22 12.15
C LEU A 25 -3.65 -20.44 11.80
N GLN A 26 -4.42 -19.38 11.52
CA GLN A 26 -5.82 -19.49 11.14
C GLN A 26 -5.95 -19.42 9.61
N GLU A 27 -6.42 -20.50 8.99
CA GLU A 27 -6.59 -20.56 7.54
C GLU A 27 -7.57 -19.50 7.01
N THR A 28 -8.63 -19.18 7.74
CA THR A 28 -9.58 -18.12 7.37
C THR A 28 -8.92 -16.74 7.29
N TYR A 29 -7.99 -16.44 8.19
CA TYR A 29 -7.19 -15.21 8.13
C TYR A 29 -6.24 -15.22 6.93
N LEU A 30 -5.52 -16.32 6.70
CA LEU A 30 -4.63 -16.47 5.54
C LEU A 30 -5.38 -16.39 4.20
N LYS A 31 -6.60 -16.94 4.11
CA LYS A 31 -7.49 -16.78 2.95
C LYS A 31 -7.91 -15.34 2.75
N THR A 32 -8.20 -14.62 3.84
CA THR A 32 -8.52 -13.18 3.79
C THR A 32 -7.34 -12.40 3.21
N LEU A 33 -6.12 -12.63 3.70
CA LEU A 33 -4.91 -12.01 3.18
C LEU A 33 -4.66 -12.36 1.70
N THR A 34 -4.82 -13.64 1.34
CA THR A 34 -4.66 -14.14 -0.04
C THR A 34 -5.63 -13.43 -0.99
N ARG A 35 -6.91 -13.31 -0.60
CA ARG A 35 -7.93 -12.57 -1.37
C ARG A 35 -7.55 -11.10 -1.54
N MET A 36 -6.94 -10.48 -0.52
CA MET A 36 -6.44 -9.11 -0.57
C MET A 36 -5.11 -8.95 -1.34
N HIS A 37 -4.60 -10.01 -1.97
CA HIS A 37 -3.30 -10.06 -2.67
C HIS A 37 -2.09 -9.77 -1.79
N VAL A 38 -2.25 -9.88 -0.47
CA VAL A 38 -1.20 -9.72 0.53
C VAL A 38 -0.31 -10.95 0.48
N ASN A 39 0.99 -10.73 0.29
CA ASN A 39 1.99 -11.79 0.11
C ASN A 39 3.21 -11.62 1.03
N LEU A 40 3.16 -10.68 1.97
CA LEU A 40 4.23 -10.37 2.91
C LEU A 40 3.66 -10.17 4.30
N THR A 41 4.37 -10.65 5.31
CA THR A 41 4.06 -10.38 6.72
C THR A 41 5.32 -10.07 7.54
N HIS A 42 5.13 -9.32 8.62
CA HIS A 42 6.22 -8.97 9.52
C HIS A 42 6.41 -10.00 10.63
N VAL A 43 6.88 -11.19 10.25
CA VAL A 43 7.24 -12.30 11.15
C VAL A 43 8.51 -12.98 10.65
N GLN A 44 9.25 -13.62 11.55
CA GLN A 44 10.39 -14.47 11.19
C GLN A 44 9.91 -15.90 10.88
N GLU A 45 10.61 -16.92 11.36
CA GLU A 45 10.16 -18.29 11.36
C GLU A 45 9.12 -18.48 12.47
N TYR A 46 8.01 -19.13 12.14
CA TYR A 46 6.93 -19.40 13.07
C TYR A 46 6.52 -20.88 13.00
N PRO A 47 6.65 -21.63 14.12
CA PRO A 47 6.25 -23.04 14.18
C PRO A 47 4.76 -23.24 13.92
N GLY A 48 4.41 -24.29 13.18
CA GLY A 48 3.06 -24.58 12.71
C GLY A 48 2.63 -23.76 11.49
N TYR A 49 3.49 -22.86 10.99
CA TYR A 49 3.26 -22.14 9.73
C TYR A 49 4.45 -22.33 8.81
N THR A 50 5.59 -21.69 9.06
CA THR A 50 6.73 -21.67 8.12
C THR A 50 7.42 -23.02 7.91
N ASP A 51 7.22 -23.94 8.85
CA ASP A 51 7.64 -25.35 8.84
C ASP A 51 6.53 -26.30 8.36
N ASP A 52 5.29 -25.83 8.21
CA ASP A 52 4.17 -26.55 7.59
C ASP A 52 4.14 -26.29 6.08
N ASP A 53 5.22 -26.72 5.40
CA ASP A 53 5.45 -26.51 3.97
C ASP A 53 5.43 -27.81 3.14
N GLY A 54 4.74 -28.83 3.64
CA GLY A 54 4.35 -30.01 2.85
C GLY A 54 3.29 -29.69 1.78
N PRO A 55 2.87 -30.66 0.95
CA PRO A 55 1.94 -30.43 -0.16
C PRO A 55 0.62 -29.74 0.22
N ASP A 56 0.10 -30.05 1.41
CA ASP A 56 -1.16 -29.49 1.94
C ASP A 56 -0.95 -28.51 3.12
N GLY A 57 0.31 -28.22 3.44
CA GLY A 57 0.68 -27.38 4.57
C GLY A 57 0.21 -25.93 4.41
N LEU A 58 -0.05 -25.25 5.53
CA LEU A 58 -0.55 -23.87 5.55
C LEU A 58 0.34 -22.91 4.77
N TYR A 59 1.67 -23.04 4.89
CA TYR A 59 2.60 -22.18 4.16
C TYR A 59 2.60 -22.46 2.67
N THR A 60 2.44 -23.72 2.26
CA THR A 60 2.37 -24.09 0.83
C THR A 60 1.11 -23.54 0.18
N ARG A 61 -0.02 -23.59 0.89
CA ARG A 61 -1.32 -23.12 0.36
C ARG A 61 -1.45 -21.59 0.40
N HIS A 62 -0.87 -20.96 1.42
CA HIS A 62 -0.94 -19.51 1.64
C HIS A 62 0.44 -18.94 1.98
N PRO A 63 1.38 -18.92 1.01
CA PRO A 63 2.74 -18.49 1.27
C PRO A 63 2.80 -16.98 1.49
N LEU A 64 3.33 -16.58 2.65
CA LEU A 64 3.74 -15.21 2.91
C LEU A 64 5.26 -15.12 2.93
N ARG A 65 5.79 -14.09 2.28
CA ARG A 65 7.17 -13.67 2.48
C ARG A 65 7.31 -13.04 3.86
N LEU A 66 8.55 -13.06 4.34
CA LEU A 66 8.87 -12.78 5.73
C LEU A 66 9.77 -11.56 5.82
N MET A 67 9.46 -10.66 6.74
CA MET A 67 10.29 -9.53 7.11
C MET A 67 10.47 -9.58 8.64
N ALA A 68 11.72 -9.50 9.12
CA ALA A 68 12.12 -9.63 10.52
C ALA A 68 13.64 -9.41 10.64
N GLY A 69 14.28 -9.84 11.75
CA GLY A 69 15.73 -9.70 11.95
C GLY A 69 16.62 -10.63 11.11
N PHE A 70 16.33 -11.94 11.05
CA PHE A 70 17.13 -12.93 10.28
C PHE A 70 18.66 -12.93 10.55
N GLY A 71 19.07 -12.80 11.81
CA GLY A 71 20.48 -12.67 12.19
C GLY A 71 21.39 -13.91 12.02
N ASP A 72 20.81 -15.10 11.84
CA ASP A 72 21.56 -16.33 11.53
C ASP A 72 21.80 -16.43 10.01
N ILE A 73 22.82 -15.72 9.54
CA ILE A 73 23.09 -15.54 8.10
C ILE A 73 23.39 -16.87 7.41
N GLU A 74 24.09 -17.80 8.07
CA GLU A 74 24.42 -19.11 7.49
C GLU A 74 23.14 -19.90 7.19
N LYS A 75 22.21 -19.96 8.15
CA LYS A 75 20.90 -20.59 7.98
C LYS A 75 20.08 -19.92 6.86
N TYR A 76 19.95 -18.60 6.93
CA TYR A 76 19.03 -17.85 6.06
C TYR A 76 19.57 -17.62 4.64
N ASN A 77 20.85 -17.88 4.37
CA ASN A 77 21.44 -17.83 3.03
C ASN A 77 21.11 -19.03 2.13
N SER A 78 20.47 -20.06 2.64
CA SER A 78 20.00 -21.17 1.81
C SER A 78 18.92 -20.72 0.81
N ASP A 79 18.87 -21.35 -0.37
CA ASP A 79 17.89 -20.99 -1.43
C ASP A 79 16.44 -21.04 -0.92
N ARG A 80 16.15 -22.00 -0.03
CA ARG A 80 14.85 -22.13 0.65
C ARG A 80 14.45 -20.83 1.35
N TRP A 81 15.35 -20.22 2.12
CA TRP A 81 15.05 -19.02 2.91
C TRP A 81 15.13 -17.74 2.09
N VAL A 82 16.12 -17.62 1.20
CA VAL A 82 16.27 -16.45 0.31
C VAL A 82 15.01 -16.20 -0.52
N ALA A 83 14.33 -17.26 -0.98
CA ALA A 83 13.08 -17.10 -1.72
C ALA A 83 11.94 -16.51 -0.86
N ARG A 84 11.94 -16.79 0.44
CA ARG A 84 10.88 -16.45 1.41
C ARG A 84 11.11 -15.10 2.10
N ILE A 85 12.36 -14.69 2.28
CA ILE A 85 12.68 -13.43 2.98
C ILE A 85 12.43 -12.26 2.04
N HIS A 86 11.53 -11.36 2.43
CA HIS A 86 11.36 -10.06 1.80
C HIS A 86 12.52 -9.14 2.13
N GLY A 87 12.83 -8.94 3.42
CA GLY A 87 13.95 -8.12 3.85
C GLY A 87 14.17 -8.14 5.36
N VAL A 88 15.34 -7.68 5.79
CA VAL A 88 15.71 -7.52 7.20
C VAL A 88 15.15 -6.21 7.72
N ASP A 89 14.27 -6.28 8.70
CA ASP A 89 13.81 -5.14 9.48
C ASP A 89 14.21 -5.35 10.95
N ILE A 90 15.39 -4.86 11.30
CA ILE A 90 15.94 -4.96 12.66
C ILE A 90 16.13 -3.59 13.32
N LEU A 91 16.12 -2.52 12.53
CA LEU A 91 16.27 -1.16 13.02
C LEU A 91 14.92 -0.49 13.28
N GLY A 92 13.85 -0.87 12.56
CA GLY A 92 12.59 -0.15 12.59
C GLY A 92 12.81 1.31 12.18
N GLU A 93 12.60 2.23 13.14
CA GLU A 93 12.71 3.68 13.00
C GLU A 93 14.02 4.25 13.60
N PRO A 94 15.21 4.01 13.01
CA PRO A 94 16.49 4.36 13.63
C PRO A 94 16.63 5.85 13.95
N GLN A 95 16.02 6.75 13.17
CA GLN A 95 16.02 8.20 13.42
C GLN A 95 15.44 8.62 14.78
N MET A 96 14.73 7.73 15.47
CA MET A 96 14.13 7.98 16.78
C MET A 96 15.06 7.70 17.97
N GLY A 97 16.28 7.21 17.73
CA GLY A 97 17.20 6.90 18.84
C GLY A 97 18.61 6.43 18.47
N LEU A 98 18.91 6.25 17.20
CA LEU A 98 20.22 5.82 16.69
C LEU A 98 20.82 6.89 15.78
N THR A 99 22.14 6.97 15.78
CA THR A 99 22.87 7.76 14.80
C THR A 99 22.97 7.02 13.46
N PRO A 100 23.18 7.74 12.34
CA PRO A 100 23.38 7.10 11.04
C PRO A 100 24.53 6.08 11.02
N MET A 101 25.60 6.31 11.78
CA MET A 101 26.74 5.38 11.85
C MET A 101 26.38 4.10 12.60
N GLU A 102 25.68 4.18 13.73
CA GLU A 102 25.21 3.00 14.47
C GLU A 102 24.24 2.15 13.63
N SER A 103 23.36 2.82 12.86
CA SER A 103 22.47 2.16 11.91
C SER A 103 23.27 1.46 10.80
N TYR A 104 24.23 2.16 10.19
CA TYR A 104 25.11 1.58 9.17
C TYR A 104 25.88 0.36 9.69
N GLU A 105 26.50 0.45 10.88
CA GLU A 105 27.25 -0.65 11.49
C GLU A 105 26.36 -1.86 11.80
N THR A 106 25.09 -1.64 12.11
CA THR A 106 24.11 -2.72 12.33
C THR A 106 23.77 -3.41 11.01
N LEU A 107 23.44 -2.64 9.95
CA LEU A 107 23.06 -3.19 8.66
C LEU A 107 24.24 -3.86 7.93
N LYS A 108 25.46 -3.34 8.09
CA LYS A 108 26.70 -3.88 7.50
C LYS A 108 26.95 -5.34 7.88
N ARG A 109 26.41 -5.82 9.00
CA ARG A 109 26.50 -7.23 9.41
C ARG A 109 25.83 -8.16 8.39
N TYR A 110 24.90 -7.64 7.59
CA TYR A 110 24.18 -8.37 6.54
C TYR A 110 24.80 -8.24 5.15
N ASP A 111 26.02 -7.67 5.02
CA ASP A 111 26.79 -7.69 3.76
C ASP A 111 26.91 -9.10 3.14
N PRO A 112 27.17 -10.19 3.91
CA PRO A 112 27.21 -11.56 3.34
C PRO A 112 25.83 -12.18 3.11
N ALA A 113 24.73 -11.49 3.45
CA ALA A 113 23.38 -12.01 3.25
C ALA A 113 22.93 -11.91 1.79
N ARG A 114 22.25 -12.95 1.29
CA ARG A 114 21.67 -13.00 -0.06
C ARG A 114 20.27 -12.34 -0.16
N TYR A 115 19.77 -11.82 0.96
CA TYR A 115 18.46 -11.18 1.13
C TYR A 115 18.60 -9.73 1.61
N PRO A 116 17.65 -8.82 1.28
CA PRO A 116 17.87 -7.39 1.43
C PRO A 116 17.70 -6.91 2.87
N THR A 117 18.28 -5.77 3.17
CA THR A 117 18.02 -4.99 4.39
C THR A 117 17.00 -3.90 4.11
N THR A 118 16.28 -3.49 5.14
CA THR A 118 15.25 -2.45 5.07
C THR A 118 15.37 -1.51 6.27
N VAL A 119 14.83 -0.30 6.13
CA VAL A 119 14.72 0.69 7.21
C VAL A 119 13.38 1.41 7.07
N THR A 120 12.66 1.57 8.18
CA THR A 120 11.45 2.39 8.27
C THR A 120 11.80 3.82 8.63
N LEU A 121 11.40 4.76 7.79
CA LEU A 121 11.67 6.19 7.99
C LEU A 121 10.38 6.95 8.29
N SER A 122 10.35 7.72 9.37
CA SER A 122 9.10 8.28 9.92
C SER A 122 9.14 9.80 10.07
N ASP A 123 10.31 10.43 9.96
CA ASP A 123 10.49 11.88 10.00
C ASP A 123 11.33 12.36 8.80
N GLU A 124 10.66 13.05 7.87
CA GLU A 124 11.22 13.45 6.57
C GLU A 124 12.52 14.25 6.71
N LYS A 125 12.63 15.09 7.75
CA LYS A 125 13.80 15.97 7.94
C LYS A 125 15.11 15.19 8.12
N ASP A 126 15.02 13.95 8.59
CA ASP A 126 16.17 13.10 8.90
C ASP A 126 16.48 12.09 7.78
N TRP A 127 15.57 11.91 6.80
CA TRP A 127 15.73 10.90 5.75
C TRP A 127 17.04 11.01 4.97
N ARG A 128 17.51 12.23 4.73
CA ARG A 128 18.79 12.49 4.05
C ARG A 128 20.00 11.79 4.68
N TYR A 129 19.90 11.39 5.95
CA TYR A 129 20.97 10.69 6.67
C TYR A 129 20.81 9.17 6.66
N PHE A 130 19.60 8.65 6.40
CA PHE A 130 19.26 7.23 6.56
C PHE A 130 18.81 6.53 5.27
N ALA A 131 18.27 7.26 4.29
CA ALA A 131 17.66 6.70 3.07
C ALA A 131 18.60 5.75 2.30
N GLY A 132 19.89 6.07 2.23
CA GLY A 132 20.89 5.26 1.53
C GLY A 132 21.53 4.13 2.36
N LEU A 133 21.05 3.84 3.57
CA LEU A 133 21.70 2.86 4.46
C LEU A 133 21.25 1.42 4.22
N SER A 134 20.06 1.20 3.65
CA SER A 134 19.49 -0.14 3.41
C SER A 134 19.29 -0.42 1.93
N ASP A 135 19.13 -1.71 1.59
CA ASP A 135 18.82 -2.13 0.21
C ASP A 135 17.43 -1.67 -0.24
N PHE A 136 16.46 -1.61 0.68
CA PHE A 136 15.07 -1.25 0.35
C PHE A 136 14.45 -0.36 1.44
N PRO A 137 14.65 0.98 1.37
CA PRO A 137 14.09 1.91 2.33
C PRO A 137 12.58 2.09 2.15
N HIS A 138 11.87 2.30 3.25
CA HIS A 138 10.44 2.58 3.27
C HIS A 138 10.09 3.61 4.33
N PHE A 139 8.87 4.14 4.29
CA PHE A 139 8.46 5.20 5.22
C PHE A 139 7.04 5.04 5.75
N ASP A 140 6.82 5.61 6.94
CA ASP A 140 5.53 5.61 7.64
C ASP A 140 4.59 6.68 7.12
N SER A 141 3.86 6.36 6.05
CA SER A 141 2.83 7.24 5.51
C SER A 141 1.58 7.28 6.40
N TYR A 142 1.37 6.25 7.23
CA TYR A 142 0.22 6.16 8.13
C TYR A 142 0.07 7.38 9.06
N ARG A 143 1.17 8.09 9.34
CA ARG A 143 1.18 9.33 10.14
C ARG A 143 0.30 10.46 9.58
N VAL A 144 -0.10 10.36 8.31
CA VAL A 144 -1.02 11.31 7.67
C VAL A 144 -2.47 11.07 8.09
N SER A 145 -2.89 9.82 8.28
CA SER A 145 -4.28 9.49 8.64
C SER A 145 -4.45 9.15 10.12
N ALA A 146 -3.43 8.54 10.74
CA ALA A 146 -3.36 8.32 12.17
C ALA A 146 -3.30 9.65 12.92
N PRO A 147 -3.84 9.72 14.15
CA PRO A 147 -3.69 10.90 15.00
C PRO A 147 -2.22 11.05 15.41
N ALA A 148 -1.42 11.67 14.54
CA ALA A 148 -0.07 12.06 14.84
C ALA A 148 -0.07 13.41 15.57
N MET A 149 0.92 13.60 16.45
CA MET A 149 1.18 14.86 17.16
C MET A 149 1.79 15.95 16.26
N ASP A 150 1.84 15.70 14.95
CA ASP A 150 2.39 16.61 13.98
C ASP A 150 1.55 17.90 13.91
N ALA A 151 2.20 19.00 13.54
CA ALA A 151 1.59 20.32 13.59
C ALA A 151 0.62 20.59 12.42
N TRP A 152 -0.14 19.58 11.98
CA TRP A 152 -1.11 19.66 10.88
C TRP A 152 -2.22 20.68 11.12
N HIS A 153 -2.50 21.01 12.38
CA HIS A 153 -3.38 22.14 12.73
C HIS A 153 -2.89 23.51 12.23
N LYS A 154 -1.62 23.61 11.84
CA LYS A 154 -1.04 24.80 11.18
C LYS A 154 -1.30 24.82 9.67
N TYR A 155 -1.72 23.69 9.09
CA TYR A 155 -2.02 23.59 7.69
C TYR A 155 -3.38 24.22 7.40
N ALA A 156 -3.36 25.47 6.93
CA ALA A 156 -4.53 26.32 6.77
C ALA A 156 -5.25 26.13 5.42
N GLN A 157 -5.52 24.87 5.02
CA GLN A 157 -6.22 24.57 3.76
C GLN A 157 -7.75 24.56 3.87
N TRP A 158 -8.30 24.39 5.08
CA TRP A 158 -9.74 24.35 5.32
C TRP A 158 -10.21 25.56 6.12
N ASP A 159 -11.47 25.96 5.89
CA ASP A 159 -12.07 27.13 6.56
C ASP A 159 -12.11 26.97 8.10
N LYS A 160 -12.04 25.73 8.60
CA LYS A 160 -11.89 25.40 10.02
C LYS A 160 -10.68 24.50 10.22
N LYS A 161 -9.89 24.78 11.25
CA LYS A 161 -8.77 23.94 11.66
C LYS A 161 -9.26 22.55 12.06
N ILE A 162 -8.51 21.53 11.67
CA ILE A 162 -8.69 20.15 12.14
C ILE A 162 -7.51 19.75 13.01
N MET A 163 -7.77 18.89 14.00
CA MET A 163 -6.78 18.35 14.94
C MET A 163 -6.69 16.81 14.88
N TRP A 164 -7.46 16.20 13.98
CA TRP A 164 -7.72 14.76 13.96
C TRP A 164 -7.26 14.06 12.67
N GLY A 165 -6.73 14.81 11.71
CA GLY A 165 -6.26 14.29 10.42
C GLY A 165 -5.29 15.25 9.75
N ALA A 166 -4.59 14.74 8.74
CA ALA A 166 -3.66 15.49 7.91
C ALA A 166 -4.07 15.41 6.42
N PRO A 167 -3.51 16.28 5.57
CA PRO A 167 -3.77 16.27 4.14
C PRO A 167 -3.22 14.99 3.51
N LEU A 168 -4.10 14.22 2.88
CA LEU A 168 -3.79 12.91 2.30
C LEU A 168 -2.70 13.00 1.21
N GLU A 169 -2.67 14.11 0.46
CA GLU A 169 -1.67 14.39 -0.57
C GLU A 169 -0.25 14.66 -0.03
N GLY A 170 -0.11 14.71 1.31
CA GLY A 170 1.17 14.67 2.00
C GLY A 170 1.91 13.36 1.77
N ILE A 171 1.19 12.25 1.55
CA ILE A 171 1.80 10.94 1.25
C ILE A 171 2.55 10.98 -0.07
N GLY A 172 1.98 11.56 -1.13
CA GLY A 172 2.68 11.72 -2.40
C GLY A 172 3.92 12.61 -2.27
N THR A 173 3.83 13.67 -1.45
CA THR A 173 4.97 14.56 -1.17
C THR A 173 6.12 13.83 -0.49
N MET A 174 5.81 13.06 0.55
CA MET A 174 6.75 12.19 1.25
C MET A 174 7.33 11.13 0.32
N THR A 175 6.49 10.45 -0.48
CA THR A 175 6.96 9.43 -1.43
C THR A 175 8.01 10.00 -2.38
N ARG A 176 7.76 11.18 -2.95
CA ARG A 176 8.72 11.83 -3.87
C ARG A 176 10.03 12.18 -3.18
N SER A 177 9.99 12.72 -1.95
CA SER A 177 11.19 13.06 -1.18
C SER A 177 12.05 11.82 -0.89
N LEU A 178 11.47 10.74 -0.38
CA LEU A 178 12.25 9.53 -0.09
C LEU A 178 12.84 8.94 -1.37
N ARG A 179 12.04 8.87 -2.43
CA ARG A 179 12.49 8.37 -3.73
C ARG A 179 13.68 9.16 -4.26
N GLU A 180 13.61 10.49 -4.27
CA GLU A 180 14.72 11.35 -4.72
C GLU A 180 15.99 11.15 -3.89
N LEU A 181 15.86 10.90 -2.58
CA LEU A 181 16.99 10.61 -1.70
C LEU A 181 17.54 9.19 -1.85
N SER A 182 16.73 8.26 -2.35
CA SER A 182 17.07 6.83 -2.44
C SER A 182 17.54 6.42 -3.83
N GLU A 183 17.44 7.29 -4.85
CA GLU A 183 17.80 6.92 -6.22
C GLU A 183 19.22 6.31 -6.31
N PRO A 184 19.40 5.19 -7.07
CA PRO A 184 18.41 4.51 -7.91
C PRO A 184 17.62 3.40 -7.18
N LEU A 185 17.73 3.28 -5.86
CA LEU A 185 17.03 2.23 -5.11
C LEU A 185 15.52 2.47 -5.13
N PRO A 186 14.72 1.40 -5.27
CA PRO A 186 13.29 1.54 -5.14
C PRO A 186 12.90 1.77 -3.68
N VAL A 187 11.67 2.24 -3.49
CA VAL A 187 11.12 2.52 -2.16
C VAL A 187 9.78 1.81 -1.98
N ALA A 188 9.41 1.57 -0.73
CA ALA A 188 8.06 1.14 -0.35
C ALA A 188 7.44 2.13 0.65
N LEU A 189 6.13 2.00 0.88
CA LEU A 189 5.46 2.75 1.94
C LEU A 189 4.74 1.84 2.93
N TRP A 190 4.60 2.33 4.15
CA TRP A 190 3.65 1.87 5.14
C TRP A 190 2.39 2.74 5.10
N SER A 191 1.34 2.25 4.44
CA SER A 191 0.03 2.91 4.35
C SER A 191 -0.91 2.47 5.45
N GLN A 192 -1.69 3.39 5.99
CA GLN A 192 -2.69 3.03 6.99
C GLN A 192 -3.84 2.21 6.37
N ASN A 193 -4.16 1.08 6.98
CA ASN A 193 -5.41 0.35 6.73
C ASN A 193 -6.33 0.43 7.97
N ALA A 194 -7.28 -0.50 8.12
CA ALA A 194 -8.11 -0.64 9.31
C ALA A 194 -7.26 -0.64 10.59
N HIS A 195 -7.72 0.06 11.63
CA HIS A 195 -7.04 0.15 12.93
C HIS A 195 -8.04 0.04 14.07
N GLU A 196 -7.74 -0.77 15.07
CA GLU A 196 -8.61 -1.22 16.15
C GLU A 196 -9.21 -0.15 17.07
N GLY A 197 -8.73 1.09 16.97
CA GLY A 197 -9.38 2.19 17.66
C GLY A 197 -8.41 3.22 18.23
N TRP A 198 -7.82 4.04 17.36
CA TRP A 198 -7.10 5.24 17.75
C TRP A 198 -7.75 6.03 18.90
N GLN A 199 -6.95 6.43 19.88
CA GLN A 199 -7.41 7.10 21.10
C GLN A 199 -7.02 8.59 21.14
N GLY A 200 -7.66 9.36 22.05
CA GLY A 200 -7.35 10.77 22.30
C GLY A 200 -8.57 11.71 22.23
N GLN A 201 -8.53 12.82 22.97
CA GLN A 201 -9.62 13.82 23.01
C GLN A 201 -9.95 14.41 21.61
N PHE A 202 -8.93 14.53 20.77
CA PHE A 202 -9.02 15.03 19.41
C PHE A 202 -8.88 13.93 18.37
N SER A 203 -9.09 12.65 18.72
CA SER A 203 -9.04 11.58 17.71
C SER A 203 -10.32 11.56 16.85
N ARG A 204 -10.24 10.86 15.73
CA ARG A 204 -11.36 10.56 14.82
C ARG A 204 -12.46 9.79 15.55
N LYS A 205 -13.75 10.04 15.27
CA LYS A 205 -14.84 9.27 15.93
C LYS A 205 -14.84 7.80 15.49
N ARG A 206 -14.60 7.54 14.20
CA ARG A 206 -14.45 6.19 13.65
C ARG A 206 -13.21 5.46 14.18
N ARG A 207 -12.19 6.22 14.62
CA ARG A 207 -10.91 5.73 15.16
C ARG A 207 -10.08 4.84 14.23
N SER A 208 -10.34 4.93 12.93
CA SER A 208 -9.70 4.21 11.83
C SER A 208 -10.01 4.96 10.53
N PRO A 209 -9.18 4.88 9.48
CA PRO A 209 -9.49 5.54 8.19
C PRO A 209 -10.75 4.96 7.57
N THR A 210 -11.52 5.76 6.83
CA THR A 210 -12.61 5.28 5.99
C THR A 210 -12.08 4.50 4.79
N PRO A 211 -12.90 3.69 4.10
CA PRO A 211 -12.48 3.02 2.87
C PRO A 211 -11.93 3.98 1.80
N ASP A 212 -12.57 5.14 1.59
CA ASP A 212 -12.09 6.16 0.65
C ASP A 212 -10.72 6.75 1.07
N GLU A 213 -10.47 6.90 2.38
CA GLU A 213 -9.16 7.32 2.88
C GLU A 213 -8.12 6.22 2.66
N VAL A 214 -8.44 4.94 2.88
CA VAL A 214 -7.53 3.81 2.58
C VAL A 214 -7.16 3.80 1.10
N LEU A 215 -8.14 4.02 0.22
CA LEU A 215 -7.94 4.13 -1.22
C LEU A 215 -6.97 5.26 -1.57
N LEU A 216 -7.28 6.51 -1.23
CA LEU A 216 -6.47 7.63 -1.67
C LEU A 216 -5.03 7.56 -1.14
N GLN A 217 -4.84 7.11 0.11
CA GLN A 217 -3.51 6.96 0.70
C GLN A 217 -2.62 5.97 -0.07
N ALA A 218 -3.19 4.83 -0.47
CA ALA A 218 -2.48 3.83 -1.26
C ALA A 218 -2.06 4.41 -2.62
N TYR A 219 -2.98 5.07 -3.31
CA TYR A 219 -2.70 5.63 -4.64
C TYR A 219 -1.79 6.86 -4.63
N GLU A 220 -1.77 7.65 -3.55
CA GLU A 220 -0.75 8.69 -3.36
C GLU A 220 0.66 8.08 -3.34
N GLY A 221 0.84 6.90 -2.74
CA GLY A 221 2.10 6.16 -2.81
C GLY A 221 2.39 5.60 -4.19
N LEU A 222 1.45 4.82 -4.74
CA LEU A 222 1.59 4.13 -6.03
C LEU A 222 1.84 5.10 -7.19
N ALA A 223 1.08 6.20 -7.26
CA ALA A 223 1.21 7.20 -8.30
C ALA A 223 2.58 7.92 -8.28
N ASN A 224 3.23 7.95 -7.11
CA ASN A 224 4.53 8.58 -6.92
C ASN A 224 5.71 7.59 -6.96
N GLY A 225 5.46 6.33 -7.34
CA GLY A 225 6.50 5.39 -7.77
C GLY A 225 7.06 4.46 -6.68
N VAL A 226 6.32 4.20 -5.60
CA VAL A 226 6.63 3.05 -4.75
C VAL A 226 6.45 1.75 -5.53
N ILE A 227 7.27 0.74 -5.23
CA ILE A 227 7.09 -0.61 -5.80
C ILE A 227 6.52 -1.60 -4.78
N GLY A 228 6.54 -1.26 -3.49
CA GLY A 228 5.95 -2.06 -2.40
C GLY A 228 4.98 -1.23 -1.55
N LEU A 229 3.94 -1.90 -1.04
CA LEU A 229 2.94 -1.27 -0.17
C LEU A 229 2.69 -2.18 1.03
N TYR A 230 2.97 -1.69 2.22
CA TYR A 230 2.75 -2.41 3.46
C TYR A 230 1.61 -1.74 4.22
N TRP A 231 0.64 -2.54 4.62
CA TRP A 231 -0.47 -2.04 5.42
C TRP A 231 -0.05 -1.95 6.89
N TYR A 232 -0.22 -0.78 7.49
CA TYR A 232 -0.21 -0.58 8.93
C TYR A 232 -1.66 -0.38 9.39
N SER A 233 -2.35 -1.36 9.96
CA SER A 233 -2.00 -2.77 9.99
C SER A 233 -3.15 -3.58 9.39
N LEU A 234 -2.90 -4.83 9.02
CA LEU A 234 -3.98 -5.80 8.81
C LEU A 234 -4.14 -6.71 10.04
N GLN A 235 -3.99 -6.13 11.24
CA GLN A 235 -4.26 -6.86 12.47
C GLN A 235 -5.65 -7.49 12.41
N SER A 236 -5.72 -8.72 12.89
CA SER A 236 -6.87 -9.59 12.74
C SER A 236 -8.15 -9.01 13.35
N TRP A 237 -8.08 -8.38 14.53
CA TRP A 237 -9.23 -7.69 15.12
C TRP A 237 -9.63 -6.42 14.37
N SER A 238 -8.69 -5.75 13.68
CA SER A 238 -8.93 -4.49 12.96
C SER A 238 -9.77 -4.77 11.73
N LEU A 239 -9.45 -5.87 11.03
CA LEU A 239 -10.25 -6.37 9.92
C LEU A 239 -11.65 -6.80 10.35
N VAL A 240 -11.78 -7.45 11.51
CA VAL A 240 -13.10 -7.84 12.04
C VAL A 240 -13.91 -6.61 12.45
N LYS A 241 -13.29 -5.60 13.08
CA LYS A 241 -14.00 -4.38 13.50
C LYS A 241 -14.43 -3.51 12.32
N TYR A 242 -13.60 -3.43 11.29
CA TYR A 242 -13.79 -2.56 10.13
C TYR A 242 -13.86 -3.38 8.85
N ARG A 243 -14.89 -4.26 8.79
CA ARG A 243 -15.18 -5.12 7.63
C ARG A 243 -15.27 -4.34 6.32
N ASP A 244 -15.75 -3.09 6.37
CA ASP A 244 -15.87 -2.19 5.24
C ASP A 244 -14.52 -1.87 4.56
N CYS A 245 -13.39 -2.03 5.26
CA CYS A 245 -12.06 -1.87 4.68
C CYS A 245 -11.57 -3.10 3.89
N ILE A 246 -12.16 -4.29 4.05
CA ILE A 246 -11.68 -5.51 3.39
C ILE A 246 -11.87 -5.44 1.88
N GLU A 247 -13.05 -4.99 1.41
CA GLU A 247 -13.34 -4.91 -0.03
C GLU A 247 -12.42 -3.90 -0.72
N VAL A 248 -12.28 -2.68 -0.17
CA VAL A 248 -11.42 -1.66 -0.79
C VAL A 248 -9.95 -2.13 -0.82
N THR A 249 -9.49 -2.81 0.23
CA THR A 249 -8.13 -3.38 0.27
C THR A 249 -7.95 -4.48 -0.77
N THR A 250 -8.97 -5.33 -0.97
CA THR A 250 -8.99 -6.35 -2.01
C THR A 250 -8.88 -5.73 -3.40
N ARG A 251 -9.65 -4.68 -3.68
CA ARG A 251 -9.64 -3.97 -4.96
C ARG A 251 -8.28 -3.32 -5.23
N ILE A 252 -7.70 -2.63 -4.24
CA ILE A 252 -6.35 -2.05 -4.33
C ILE A 252 -5.31 -3.15 -4.64
N GLY A 253 -5.34 -4.26 -3.90
CA GLY A 253 -4.44 -5.38 -4.12
C GLY A 253 -4.55 -5.96 -5.53
N ARG A 254 -5.78 -6.13 -6.03
CA ARG A 254 -6.05 -6.60 -7.39
C ARG A 254 -5.48 -5.65 -8.45
N GLU A 255 -5.63 -4.34 -8.26
CA GLU A 255 -5.10 -3.32 -9.17
C GLU A 255 -3.57 -3.26 -9.17
N ILE A 256 -2.93 -3.36 -8.00
CA ILE A 256 -1.47 -3.49 -7.90
C ILE A 256 -1.01 -4.72 -8.69
N ARG A 257 -1.65 -5.88 -8.47
CA ARG A 257 -1.32 -7.10 -9.21
C ARG A 257 -1.66 -7.04 -10.68
N LEU A 258 -2.67 -6.28 -11.10
CA LEU A 258 -2.98 -6.09 -12.51
C LEU A 258 -1.86 -5.32 -13.22
N LEU A 259 -1.34 -4.28 -12.57
CA LEU A 259 -0.40 -3.32 -13.16
C LEU A 259 1.07 -3.53 -12.72
N GLU A 260 1.36 -4.63 -12.02
CA GLU A 260 2.65 -4.93 -11.40
C GLU A 260 3.84 -4.75 -12.35
N ASP A 261 3.77 -5.27 -13.58
CA ASP A 261 4.87 -5.18 -14.54
C ASP A 261 5.18 -3.72 -14.92
N LEU A 262 4.16 -2.86 -14.96
CA LEU A 262 4.31 -1.42 -15.24
C LEU A 262 4.90 -0.68 -14.05
N TYR A 263 4.54 -1.05 -12.81
CA TYR A 263 5.17 -0.51 -11.61
C TYR A 263 6.65 -0.92 -11.50
N MET A 264 6.94 -2.21 -11.71
CA MET A 264 8.28 -2.77 -11.54
C MET A 264 9.30 -2.30 -12.58
N THR A 265 8.84 -1.92 -13.78
CA THR A 265 9.71 -1.44 -14.86
C THR A 265 9.62 0.07 -15.08
N GLY A 266 8.73 0.73 -14.35
CA GLY A 266 8.45 2.15 -14.49
C GLY A 266 9.26 3.03 -13.54
N ILE A 267 9.50 4.26 -13.96
CA ILE A 267 9.97 5.34 -13.10
C ILE A 267 8.88 6.40 -12.99
N ALA A 268 8.69 7.00 -11.82
CA ALA A 268 7.77 8.15 -11.70
C ALA A 268 8.36 9.37 -12.44
N ALA A 269 7.93 9.56 -13.69
CA ALA A 269 8.50 10.48 -14.65
C ALA A 269 7.90 11.88 -14.58
N HIS A 270 6.72 12.03 -13.97
CA HIS A 270 6.05 13.32 -13.84
C HIS A 270 5.13 13.38 -12.63
N HIS A 271 5.04 14.57 -12.03
CA HIS A 271 4.02 14.96 -11.06
C HIS A 271 3.62 16.42 -11.31
N ALA A 272 2.32 16.70 -11.29
CA ALA A 272 1.77 18.03 -11.28
C ALA A 272 0.57 18.10 -10.32
N ARG A 273 0.52 19.18 -9.52
CA ARG A 273 -0.61 19.48 -8.65
C ARG A 273 -1.44 20.60 -9.27
N VAL A 274 -2.70 20.32 -9.55
CA VAL A 274 -3.68 21.31 -10.01
C VAL A 274 -4.30 21.94 -8.78
N ASN A 275 -4.07 23.23 -8.59
CA ASN A 275 -4.64 24.00 -7.48
C ASN A 275 -5.92 24.69 -7.92
N GLY A 276 -6.98 24.52 -7.12
CA GLY A 276 -8.15 25.37 -7.16
C GLY A 276 -7.91 26.71 -6.47
N GLN A 277 -8.99 27.46 -6.23
CA GLN A 277 -8.89 28.81 -5.64
C GLN A 277 -8.30 28.82 -4.22
N LYS A 278 -8.55 27.77 -3.42
CA LYS A 278 -8.14 27.69 -2.01
C LYS A 278 -7.25 26.50 -1.68
N ARG A 279 -7.34 25.43 -2.47
CA ARG A 279 -6.77 24.11 -2.14
C ARG A 279 -6.45 23.32 -3.40
N PRO A 280 -5.61 22.28 -3.31
CA PRO A 280 -5.44 21.32 -4.39
C PRO A 280 -6.77 20.70 -4.81
N GLU A 281 -6.93 20.47 -6.12
CA GLU A 281 -8.10 19.78 -6.69
C GLU A 281 -7.73 18.45 -7.30
N LEU A 282 -6.53 18.35 -7.90
CA LEU A 282 -6.03 17.13 -8.51
C LEU A 282 -4.53 16.98 -8.32
N ASP A 283 -4.09 15.75 -8.11
CA ASP A 283 -2.71 15.34 -8.41
C ASP A 283 -2.70 14.51 -9.70
N LEU A 284 -1.82 14.89 -10.62
CA LEU A 284 -1.59 14.22 -11.89
C LEU A 284 -0.18 13.64 -11.89
N ASN A 285 -0.05 12.32 -12.00
CA ASN A 285 1.24 11.64 -11.97
C ASN A 285 1.44 10.73 -13.18
N VAL A 286 2.70 10.49 -13.54
CA VAL A 286 3.06 9.53 -14.59
C VAL A 286 4.15 8.61 -14.08
N VAL A 287 3.89 7.30 -14.11
CA VAL A 287 4.90 6.25 -13.96
C VAL A 287 5.14 5.63 -15.34
N ALA A 288 6.32 5.81 -15.91
CA ALA A 288 6.61 5.41 -17.29
C ALA A 288 7.76 4.41 -17.36
N GLY A 289 7.58 3.37 -18.15
CA GLY A 289 8.56 2.30 -18.39
C GLY A 289 8.51 1.78 -19.82
N PRO A 290 9.28 0.73 -20.15
CA PRO A 290 9.38 0.21 -21.52
C PRO A 290 8.04 -0.21 -22.15
N MET A 291 7.07 -0.61 -21.34
CA MET A 291 5.75 -1.08 -21.79
C MET A 291 4.73 0.06 -22.04
N GLY A 292 5.05 1.29 -21.65
CA GLY A 292 4.15 2.43 -21.71
C GLY A 292 4.20 3.28 -20.45
N ALA A 293 3.08 3.91 -20.11
CA ALA A 293 2.95 4.74 -18.92
C ALA A 293 1.63 4.47 -18.21
N LEU A 294 1.69 4.49 -16.88
CA LEU A 294 0.56 4.67 -15.99
C LEU A 294 0.39 6.17 -15.73
N CYS A 295 -0.79 6.70 -16.03
CA CYS A 295 -1.16 8.09 -15.80
C CYS A 295 -2.23 8.12 -14.71
N PHE A 296 -1.96 8.78 -13.59
CA PHE A 296 -2.84 8.81 -12.42
C PHE A 296 -3.50 10.18 -12.28
N ALA A 297 -4.82 10.21 -12.14
CA ALA A 297 -5.54 11.38 -11.64
C ALA A 297 -6.10 11.06 -10.24
N LEU A 298 -5.69 11.82 -9.23
CA LEU A 298 -6.13 11.69 -7.84
C LEU A 298 -6.98 12.90 -7.46
N ASP A 299 -8.19 12.68 -6.97
CA ASP A 299 -9.11 13.73 -6.58
C ASP A 299 -8.82 14.24 -5.16
N LEU A 300 -8.37 15.49 -5.08
CA LEU A 300 -8.02 16.15 -3.82
C LEU A 300 -9.14 17.05 -3.29
N THR A 301 -10.34 17.00 -3.88
CA THR A 301 -11.48 17.84 -3.48
C THR A 301 -12.24 17.34 -2.24
N TYR A 302 -11.72 16.33 -1.54
CA TYR A 302 -12.28 15.81 -0.30
C TYR A 302 -12.41 16.89 0.79
N GLN A 303 -13.43 16.77 1.64
CA GLN A 303 -13.73 17.72 2.71
C GLN A 303 -13.61 17.09 4.10
N PRO A 304 -13.19 17.85 5.11
CA PRO A 304 -13.30 17.40 6.48
C PRO A 304 -14.77 17.44 6.92
N ASP A 305 -15.30 16.30 7.35
CA ASP A 305 -16.50 16.26 8.18
C ASP A 305 -16.09 16.51 9.63
N HIS A 306 -16.38 17.70 10.15
CA HIS A 306 -16.02 18.09 11.51
C HIS A 306 -16.81 17.34 12.60
N GLU A 307 -17.99 16.83 12.26
CA GLU A 307 -18.80 16.07 13.20
C GLU A 307 -18.34 14.62 13.25
N ALA A 308 -18.26 13.94 12.11
CA ALA A 308 -17.79 12.56 12.04
C ALA A 308 -16.28 12.43 12.27
N ARG A 309 -15.52 13.52 12.09
CA ARG A 309 -14.06 13.58 12.16
C ARG A 309 -13.41 12.58 11.20
N VAL A 310 -13.80 12.66 9.93
CA VAL A 310 -13.26 11.88 8.80
C VAL A 310 -13.21 12.76 7.56
N PHE A 311 -12.44 12.37 6.55
CA PHE A 311 -12.57 12.98 5.22
C PHE A 311 -13.72 12.36 4.44
N THR A 312 -14.50 13.21 3.76
CA THR A 312 -15.61 12.83 2.90
C THR A 312 -15.33 13.25 1.47
N PHE A 313 -15.72 12.40 0.53
CA PHE A 313 -15.43 12.55 -0.88
C PHE A 313 -16.71 12.87 -1.65
N GLY A 314 -16.59 13.74 -2.66
CA GLY A 314 -17.71 14.13 -3.52
C GLY A 314 -18.21 12.97 -4.41
N PRO A 315 -19.32 13.17 -5.12
CA PRO A 315 -19.73 12.25 -6.18
C PRO A 315 -18.70 12.26 -7.33
N PRO A 316 -18.71 11.23 -8.20
CA PRO A 316 -17.90 11.24 -9.42
C PRO A 316 -18.12 12.51 -10.24
N ARG A 317 -17.05 13.06 -10.81
CA ARG A 317 -17.09 14.34 -11.55
C ARG A 317 -16.30 14.30 -12.86
N PRO A 318 -16.68 15.11 -13.86
CA PRO A 318 -15.88 15.22 -15.08
C PRO A 318 -14.46 15.68 -14.80
N VAL A 319 -13.50 15.13 -15.54
CA VAL A 319 -12.10 15.55 -15.54
C VAL A 319 -11.58 15.63 -16.98
N GLU A 320 -10.76 16.65 -17.23
CA GLU A 320 -9.89 16.73 -18.41
C GLU A 320 -8.47 16.90 -17.90
N ALA A 321 -7.61 15.91 -18.13
CA ALA A 321 -6.26 15.85 -17.61
C ALA A 321 -5.25 15.66 -18.74
N GLU A 322 -4.17 16.43 -18.71
CA GLU A 322 -3.05 16.28 -19.63
C GLU A 322 -1.86 15.65 -18.90
N PHE A 323 -1.35 14.57 -19.48
CA PHE A 323 -0.24 13.78 -18.94
C PHE A 323 0.96 13.88 -19.89
N PRO A 324 2.02 14.61 -19.48
CA PRO A 324 3.27 14.62 -20.20
C PRO A 324 3.90 13.21 -20.19
N LEU A 325 4.25 12.69 -21.36
CA LEU A 325 4.92 11.39 -21.49
C LEU A 325 6.40 11.58 -21.87
N PRO A 326 7.32 10.74 -21.35
CA PRO A 326 8.69 10.71 -21.84
C PRO A 326 8.75 10.38 -23.34
N GLY A 327 9.81 10.83 -24.02
CA GLY A 327 9.93 10.68 -25.48
C GLY A 327 9.71 9.27 -26.02
N PHE A 328 10.12 8.24 -25.27
CA PHE A 328 9.92 6.84 -25.65
C PHE A 328 8.46 6.37 -25.57
N ALA A 329 7.60 7.06 -24.82
CA ALA A 329 6.19 6.73 -24.58
C ALA A 329 5.19 7.71 -25.25
N ARG A 330 5.66 8.81 -25.86
CA ARG A 330 4.81 9.87 -26.47
C ARG A 330 3.96 9.44 -27.67
N GLU A 331 4.16 8.24 -28.19
CA GLU A 331 3.44 7.69 -29.34
C GLU A 331 2.57 6.49 -28.95
N PRO A 332 1.61 6.64 -28.02
CA PRO A 332 0.77 5.52 -27.62
C PRO A 332 -0.15 5.12 -28.77
N VAL A 333 -0.31 3.81 -28.94
CA VAL A 333 -1.26 3.21 -29.89
C VAL A 333 -2.62 2.95 -29.24
N ALA A 334 -2.66 2.93 -27.91
CA ALA A 334 -3.89 2.79 -27.13
C ALA A 334 -3.78 3.53 -25.79
N VAL A 335 -4.91 4.11 -25.36
CA VAL A 335 -5.10 4.66 -24.02
C VAL A 335 -6.44 4.17 -23.49
N PHE A 336 -6.45 3.63 -22.28
CA PHE A 336 -7.63 3.09 -21.61
C PHE A 336 -7.51 3.26 -20.09
N ARG A 337 -8.63 3.27 -19.37
CA ARG A 337 -8.65 3.24 -17.90
C ARG A 337 -8.55 1.79 -17.42
N ALA A 338 -7.80 1.55 -16.36
CA ALA A 338 -7.74 0.27 -15.67
C ALA A 338 -8.20 0.45 -14.22
N ASP A 339 -9.06 -0.42 -13.74
CA ASP A 339 -9.48 -0.52 -12.34
C ASP A 339 -9.72 -1.99 -11.95
N ALA A 340 -10.06 -2.24 -10.69
CA ALA A 340 -10.29 -3.59 -10.16
C ALA A 340 -11.42 -4.34 -10.88
N ASP A 341 -12.30 -3.63 -11.61
CA ASP A 341 -13.46 -4.21 -12.26
C ASP A 341 -13.23 -4.47 -13.75
N GLY A 342 -12.45 -3.63 -14.43
CA GLY A 342 -12.24 -3.77 -15.85
C GLY A 342 -11.26 -2.79 -16.50
N LEU A 343 -11.21 -2.90 -17.83
CA LEU A 343 -10.42 -2.06 -18.71
C LEU A 343 -11.39 -1.29 -19.61
N HIS A 344 -11.49 0.02 -19.39
CA HIS A 344 -12.54 0.85 -19.94
C HIS A 344 -12.03 1.78 -21.02
N ASP A 345 -12.84 1.97 -22.06
CA ASP A 345 -12.56 2.99 -23.06
C ASP A 345 -12.69 4.38 -22.45
N VAL A 346 -11.80 5.28 -22.84
CA VAL A 346 -11.81 6.68 -22.43
C VAL A 346 -11.64 7.57 -23.65
N ALA A 347 -12.19 8.77 -23.60
CA ALA A 347 -11.91 9.77 -24.62
C ALA A 347 -10.49 10.29 -24.40
N TRP A 348 -9.65 10.22 -25.43
CA TRP A 348 -8.29 10.73 -25.36
C TRP A 348 -7.82 11.32 -26.68
N GLN A 349 -6.84 12.21 -26.59
CA GLN A 349 -6.17 12.81 -27.72
C GLN A 349 -4.67 12.82 -27.47
N LYS A 350 -3.90 12.57 -28.51
CA LYS A 350 -2.46 12.78 -28.47
C LYS A 350 -2.19 14.29 -28.46
N THR A 351 -1.25 14.73 -27.61
CA THR A 351 -0.71 16.10 -27.61
C THR A 351 0.76 16.07 -28.02
N ASP A 352 1.37 17.24 -28.23
CA ASP A 352 2.80 17.34 -28.56
C ASP A 352 3.70 16.77 -27.43
N GLY A 353 3.21 16.83 -26.18
CA GLY A 353 3.94 16.42 -24.98
C GLY A 353 3.55 15.04 -24.43
N GLY A 354 2.44 14.44 -24.85
CA GLY A 354 1.92 13.20 -24.28
C GLY A 354 0.47 12.94 -24.68
N VAL A 355 -0.40 12.79 -23.69
CA VAL A 355 -1.83 12.50 -23.90
C VAL A 355 -2.72 13.39 -23.06
N ARG A 356 -3.86 13.77 -23.63
CA ARG A 356 -4.98 14.40 -22.92
C ARG A 356 -6.12 13.41 -22.82
N ILE A 357 -6.69 13.27 -21.64
CA ILE A 357 -7.75 12.31 -21.32
C ILE A 357 -8.96 13.07 -20.77
N THR A 358 -10.13 12.74 -21.26
CA THR A 358 -11.42 13.22 -20.76
C THR A 358 -12.21 12.03 -20.22
N ASP A 359 -12.61 12.09 -18.95
CA ASP A 359 -13.25 10.99 -18.25
C ASP A 359 -14.15 11.50 -17.09
N THR A 360 -14.80 10.58 -16.37
CA THR A 360 -15.42 10.82 -15.08
C THR A 360 -14.53 10.24 -13.97
N LEU A 361 -13.98 11.13 -13.14
CA LEU A 361 -13.13 10.78 -12.01
C LEU A 361 -13.96 10.43 -10.79
N ASP A 362 -13.65 9.30 -10.15
CA ASP A 362 -14.20 8.87 -8.88
C ASP A 362 -13.07 8.53 -7.89
N ARG A 363 -12.65 9.51 -7.09
CA ARG A 363 -11.47 9.50 -6.18
C ARG A 363 -10.12 9.30 -6.88
N VAL A 364 -9.97 8.23 -7.66
CA VAL A 364 -8.75 7.82 -8.34
C VAL A 364 -9.10 7.32 -9.73
N ALA A 365 -8.32 7.71 -10.73
CA ALA A 365 -8.32 7.06 -12.03
C ALA A 365 -6.90 6.72 -12.45
N VAL A 366 -6.71 5.47 -12.91
CA VAL A 366 -5.45 4.99 -13.48
C VAL A 366 -5.66 4.72 -14.95
N TYR A 367 -4.92 5.44 -15.80
CA TYR A 367 -4.93 5.24 -17.23
C TYR A 367 -3.64 4.58 -17.67
N VAL A 368 -3.74 3.68 -18.65
CA VAL A 368 -2.59 3.06 -19.30
C VAL A 368 -2.46 3.67 -20.68
N ALA A 369 -1.35 4.37 -20.94
CA ALA A 369 -0.96 4.83 -22.27
C ALA A 369 0.17 3.93 -22.78
N THR A 370 -0.10 3.12 -23.80
CA THR A 370 0.84 2.08 -24.24
C THR A 370 1.12 2.13 -25.73
N ARG A 371 2.34 1.72 -26.09
CA ARG A 371 2.80 1.51 -27.47
C ARG A 371 2.61 0.07 -27.93
N ASP A 372 2.27 -0.83 -27.02
CA ASP A 372 2.04 -2.24 -27.31
C ASP A 372 0.55 -2.50 -27.50
N ALA A 373 0.17 -2.80 -28.75
CA ALA A 373 -1.20 -3.10 -29.13
C ALA A 373 -1.78 -4.34 -28.41
N GLY A 374 -0.92 -5.26 -27.96
CA GLY A 374 -1.32 -6.47 -27.23
C GLY A 374 -1.41 -6.29 -25.72
N LEU A 375 -0.97 -5.15 -25.16
CA LEU A 375 -0.95 -4.98 -23.70
C LEU A 375 -2.35 -5.04 -23.09
N ARG A 376 -3.35 -4.39 -23.72
CA ARG A 376 -4.72 -4.40 -23.22
C ARG A 376 -5.27 -5.83 -23.09
N GLU A 377 -5.05 -6.67 -24.10
CA GLU A 377 -5.50 -8.07 -24.09
C GLU A 377 -4.84 -8.87 -22.95
N ARG A 378 -3.53 -8.69 -22.76
CA ARG A 378 -2.80 -9.35 -21.66
C ARG A 378 -3.29 -8.90 -20.30
N LEU A 379 -3.56 -7.59 -20.12
CA LEU A 379 -4.14 -7.08 -18.87
C LEU A 379 -5.56 -7.61 -18.66
N THR A 380 -6.38 -7.74 -19.70
CA THR A 380 -7.71 -8.36 -19.59
C THR A 380 -7.61 -9.81 -19.12
N ALA A 381 -6.71 -10.60 -19.71
CA ALA A 381 -6.48 -11.99 -19.32
C ALA A 381 -5.95 -12.09 -17.87
N ARG A 382 -5.02 -11.19 -17.49
CA ARG A 382 -4.48 -11.10 -16.14
C ARG A 382 -5.57 -10.76 -15.12
N LEU A 383 -6.43 -9.78 -15.40
CA LEU A 383 -7.54 -9.41 -14.53
C LEU A 383 -8.53 -10.57 -14.35
N ALA A 384 -8.87 -11.29 -15.43
CA ALA A 384 -9.71 -12.48 -15.35
C ALA A 384 -9.09 -13.57 -14.46
N ALA A 385 -7.78 -13.81 -14.60
CA ALA A 385 -7.06 -14.77 -13.76
C ALA A 385 -7.02 -14.36 -12.29
N LEU A 386 -6.82 -13.07 -11.98
CA LEU A 386 -6.83 -12.54 -10.62
C LEU A 386 -8.21 -12.75 -9.97
N LYS A 387 -9.30 -12.39 -10.67
CA LYS A 387 -10.67 -12.62 -10.18
C LYS A 387 -10.97 -14.10 -9.97
N ALA A 388 -10.54 -14.96 -10.90
CA ALA A 388 -10.71 -16.41 -10.76
C ALA A 388 -9.93 -16.97 -9.55
N ALA A 389 -8.73 -16.45 -9.25
CA ALA A 389 -7.95 -16.85 -8.08
C ALA A 389 -8.63 -16.41 -6.75
N GLU A 390 -9.20 -15.21 -6.73
CA GLU A 390 -9.98 -14.72 -5.60
C GLU A 390 -11.24 -15.57 -5.37
N GLU A 391 -11.96 -15.95 -6.42
CA GLU A 391 -13.11 -16.87 -6.36
C GLU A 391 -12.68 -18.27 -5.89
N ALA A 392 -11.57 -18.79 -6.41
CA ALA A 392 -11.02 -20.09 -6.04
C ALA A 392 -10.59 -20.18 -4.57
N THR A 393 -10.35 -19.04 -3.92
CA THR A 393 -10.12 -18.99 -2.46
C THR A 393 -11.33 -19.50 -1.68
N GLY A 394 -12.54 -19.38 -2.25
CA GLY A 394 -13.80 -19.87 -1.66
C GLY A 394 -14.14 -19.22 -0.33
N PHE A 395 -13.66 -18.00 -0.09
CA PHE A 395 -13.82 -17.27 1.16
C PHE A 395 -13.83 -15.76 0.90
N ASP A 396 -14.95 -15.10 1.17
CA ASP A 396 -15.15 -13.65 0.96
C ASP A 396 -15.75 -12.98 2.20
N PRO A 397 -14.96 -12.72 3.25
CA PRO A 397 -15.46 -12.08 4.47
C PRO A 397 -15.86 -10.62 4.27
N ALA A 398 -15.53 -9.98 3.13
CA ALA A 398 -16.04 -8.65 2.83
C ALA A 398 -17.53 -8.71 2.49
N ASN A 399 -17.93 -9.62 1.60
CA ASN A 399 -19.27 -9.62 1.01
C ASN A 399 -20.16 -10.80 1.44
N ASN A 400 -19.63 -11.75 2.23
CA ASN A 400 -20.36 -12.91 2.75
C ASN A 400 -20.36 -12.94 4.28
N ASP A 401 -21.56 -12.89 4.87
CA ASP A 401 -21.75 -12.87 6.33
C ASP A 401 -21.30 -14.16 7.02
N GLY A 402 -21.46 -15.31 6.36
CA GLY A 402 -21.03 -16.61 6.88
C GLY A 402 -19.50 -16.71 6.94
N ASP A 403 -18.82 -16.27 5.89
CA ASP A 403 -17.36 -16.22 5.85
C ASP A 403 -16.81 -15.23 6.87
N PHE A 404 -17.45 -14.05 6.98
CA PHE A 404 -17.08 -13.06 7.99
C PHE A 404 -17.25 -13.59 9.42
N ALA A 405 -18.37 -14.28 9.70
CA ALA A 405 -18.58 -14.91 11.00
C ALA A 405 -17.56 -16.02 11.29
N ALA A 406 -17.16 -16.79 10.26
CA ALA A 406 -16.11 -17.78 10.39
C ALA A 406 -14.74 -17.15 10.70
N LEU A 407 -14.37 -16.08 10.00
CA LEU A 407 -13.16 -15.30 10.26
C LEU A 407 -13.15 -14.79 11.70
N ALA A 408 -14.22 -14.12 12.14
CA ALA A 408 -14.33 -13.55 13.48
C ALA A 408 -14.19 -14.63 14.57
N ARG A 409 -14.87 -15.76 14.42
CA ARG A 409 -14.79 -16.89 15.36
C ARG A 409 -13.38 -17.48 15.44
N ASP A 410 -12.74 -17.73 14.30
CA ASP A 410 -11.41 -18.35 14.28
C ASP A 410 -10.34 -17.43 14.90
N LEU A 411 -10.57 -16.12 14.84
CA LEU A 411 -9.77 -15.08 15.49
C LEU A 411 -10.16 -14.80 16.96
N GLY A 412 -11.12 -15.53 17.53
CA GLY A 412 -11.53 -15.36 18.93
C GLY A 412 -12.41 -14.12 19.19
N VAL A 413 -13.10 -13.63 18.15
CA VAL A 413 -14.05 -12.51 18.23
C VAL A 413 -15.48 -13.04 18.08
N GLU A 414 -16.04 -13.57 19.18
CA GLU A 414 -17.43 -14.05 19.19
C GLU A 414 -18.47 -12.91 19.28
N ASP A 415 -18.07 -11.77 19.83
CA ASP A 415 -18.89 -10.57 19.97
C ASP A 415 -18.07 -9.34 19.60
N ILE A 416 -18.40 -8.74 18.46
CA ILE A 416 -17.71 -7.55 17.91
C ILE A 416 -17.79 -6.37 18.88
N SER A 417 -18.83 -6.27 19.71
CA SER A 417 -18.93 -5.20 20.72
C SER A 417 -17.84 -5.29 21.80
N ARG A 418 -17.19 -6.47 21.97
CA ARG A 418 -16.00 -6.62 22.82
C ARG A 418 -14.83 -5.82 22.26
N LEU A 419 -14.77 -5.60 20.94
CA LEU A 419 -13.73 -4.78 20.31
C LEU A 419 -13.87 -3.28 20.61
N ASP A 420 -15.00 -2.83 21.15
CA ASP A 420 -15.18 -1.46 21.67
C ASP A 420 -14.66 -1.29 23.10
N ARG A 421 -14.31 -2.40 23.78
CA ARG A 421 -13.79 -2.41 25.14
C ARG A 421 -12.27 -2.27 25.24
N PHE A 422 -11.56 -2.35 24.11
CA PHE A 422 -10.16 -1.90 24.02
C PHE A 422 -10.15 -0.37 24.03
N LYS A 423 -10.36 0.17 25.24
CA LYS A 423 -10.46 1.59 25.55
C LYS A 423 -9.13 2.23 25.83
#